data_AF-A0A528MT31-F1
#
_entry.id   AF-A0A528MT31-F1
#
_cell.length_a   1.000
_cell.length_b   1.000
_cell.length_c   1.000
_cell.angle_alpha   90.00
_cell.angle_beta   90.00
_cell.angle_gamma   90.00
#
_symmetry.space_group_name_H-M   'P 1'
#
loop_
_entity.id
_entity.type
_entity.pdbx_description
1 polymer ?
#
loop_
_entity_poly.entity_id
_entity_poly.type
_entity_poly.pdbx_seq_one_letter_code
_entity_poly.pdbx_strand_id
1 'polypeptide(L)'
;VRLWATQSGRQIAVLGSHDEATILLGFTRAAFSSDGTRVAIVSGEKDVRILRVFQTSRDLIDFARRTVPRELTACERRSFFLPEDPAIGTCPG
;
A
#
# COMPACT_ATOMS: atom_id res chain seq x y z
N VAL A 1 4.43 -0.29 -12.32
CA VAL A 1 5.42 0.69 -11.79
C VAL A 1 6.09 0.12 -10.54
N ARG A 2 7.38 0.36 -10.31
CA ARG A 2 8.10 -0.07 -9.10
C ARG A 2 8.76 1.15 -8.44
N LEU A 3 8.76 1.20 -7.11
CA LEU A 3 9.38 2.25 -6.32
C LEU A 3 10.65 1.71 -5.66
N TRP A 4 11.71 2.51 -5.69
CA TRP A 4 13.05 2.13 -5.22
C TRP A 4 13.63 3.20 -4.30
N ALA A 5 14.37 2.78 -3.28
CA ALA A 5 15.18 3.66 -2.45
C ALA A 5 16.44 4.06 -3.23
N THR A 6 16.63 5.36 -3.46
CA THR A 6 17.73 5.87 -4.31
C THR A 6 19.12 5.56 -3.76
N GLN A 7 19.32 5.67 -2.44
CA GLN A 7 20.63 5.44 -1.80
C GLN A 7 21.05 3.96 -1.76
N SER A 8 20.11 3.04 -1.61
CA SER A 8 20.42 1.62 -1.41
C SER A 8 20.10 0.74 -2.62
N GLY A 9 19.37 1.26 -3.60
CA GLY A 9 18.82 0.45 -4.71
C GLY A 9 17.81 -0.59 -4.23
N ARG A 10 17.30 -0.50 -2.99
CA ARG A 10 16.32 -1.44 -2.46
C ARG A 10 14.94 -1.13 -3.01
N GLN A 11 14.23 -2.12 -3.53
CA GLN A 11 12.84 -1.96 -3.92
C GLN A 11 11.97 -1.70 -2.67
N ILE A 12 11.22 -0.61 -2.68
CA ILE A 12 10.31 -0.21 -1.60
C ILE A 12 8.92 -0.82 -1.83
N ALA A 13 8.42 -0.75 -3.06
CA ALA A 13 7.07 -1.22 -3.38
C ALA A 13 6.91 -1.53 -4.88
N VAL A 14 5.93 -2.39 -5.23
CA VAL A 14 5.41 -2.53 -6.59
C VAL A 14 4.05 -1.83 -6.63
N LEU A 15 3.90 -0.85 -7.51
CA LEU A 15 2.76 0.06 -7.60
C LEU A 15 1.83 -0.28 -8.77
N GLY A 16 1.68 -1.57 -9.09
CA GLY A 16 0.77 -2.06 -10.13
C GLY A 16 0.37 -3.51 -9.87
N SER A 17 -0.88 -3.86 -10.17
CA SER A 17 -1.37 -5.24 -10.12
C SER A 17 -0.85 -6.04 -11.31
N HIS A 18 -0.56 -7.31 -11.05
CA HIS A 18 -0.24 -8.31 -12.05
C HIS A 18 -1.54 -8.70 -12.76
N ASP A 19 -2.02 -7.85 -13.66
CA ASP A 19 -3.09 -8.21 -14.61
C ASP A 19 -2.55 -7.89 -16.01
N GLU A 20 -1.88 -8.89 -16.58
CA GLU A 20 -1.44 -8.92 -17.97
C GLU A 20 -2.68 -8.91 -18.88
N ALA A 21 -3.05 -7.75 -19.43
CA ALA A 21 -3.74 -7.65 -20.73
C ALA A 21 -4.02 -6.21 -21.18
N THR A 22 -3.35 -5.20 -20.64
CA THR A 22 -3.47 -3.86 -21.20
C THR A 22 -2.08 -3.28 -21.34
N ILE A 23 -1.32 -3.88 -22.26
CA ILE A 23 -0.29 -3.16 -23.01
C ILE A 23 -1.03 -2.14 -23.87
N LEU A 24 -1.62 -1.12 -23.24
CA LEU A 24 -1.74 0.15 -23.91
C LEU A 24 -0.31 0.63 -24.01
N LEU A 25 0.20 0.65 -25.24
CA LEU A 25 1.36 1.44 -25.65
C LEU A 25 1.05 2.90 -25.31
N GLY A 26 1.19 3.24 -24.04
CA GLY A 26 0.86 4.54 -23.49
C GLY A 26 2.03 5.01 -22.65
N PHE A 27 2.40 6.28 -22.83
CA PHE A 27 3.45 6.91 -22.04
C PHE A 27 3.09 6.81 -20.55
N THR A 28 3.93 6.12 -19.77
CA THR A 28 3.82 6.16 -18.30
C THR A 28 4.61 7.36 -17.80
N ARG A 29 3.94 8.32 -17.17
CA ARG A 29 4.57 9.46 -16.48
C ARG A 29 4.35 9.29 -14.98
N ALA A 30 5.38 9.62 -14.19
CA ALA A 30 5.27 9.68 -12.74
C ALA A 30 5.86 11.00 -12.24
N ALA A 31 5.18 11.63 -11.28
CA ALA A 31 5.65 12.84 -10.61
C ALA A 31 5.45 12.71 -9.10
N PHE A 32 6.48 13.07 -8.33
CA PHE A 32 6.38 13.16 -6.88
C PHE A 32 5.78 14.50 -6.48
N SER A 33 5.01 14.51 -5.38
CA SER A 33 4.72 15.75 -4.66
C SER A 33 6.03 16.34 -4.09
N SER A 34 6.08 17.66 -3.90
CA SER A 34 7.28 18.35 -3.39
C SER A 34 7.71 17.88 -2.00
N ASP A 35 6.77 17.37 -1.20
CA ASP A 35 7.01 16.78 0.12
C ASP A 35 7.40 15.28 0.06
N GLY A 36 7.42 14.67 -1.13
CA GLY A 36 7.75 13.25 -1.33
C GLY A 36 6.73 12.25 -0.77
N THR A 37 5.56 12.70 -0.29
CA THR A 37 4.56 11.82 0.35
C THR A 37 3.58 11.21 -0.64
N ARG A 38 3.56 11.69 -1.89
CA ARG A 38 2.65 11.21 -2.94
C ARG A 38 3.36 11.07 -4.27
N VAL A 39 2.87 10.15 -5.09
CA VAL A 39 3.25 10.00 -6.49
C VAL A 39 1.99 10.01 -7.34
N ALA A 40 1.93 10.93 -8.30
CA ALA A 40 0.97 10.85 -9.38
C ALA A 40 1.53 9.95 -10.48
N ILE A 41 0.81 8.90 -10.84
CA ILE A 41 1.11 8.01 -11.96
C ILE A 41 0.03 8.22 -13.01
N VAL A 42 0.45 8.49 -14.23
CA VAL A 42 -0.42 8.51 -15.41
C VAL A 42 -0.01 7.34 -16.29
N SER A 43 -0.95 6.44 -16.55
CA SER A 43 -0.83 5.39 -17.57
C SER A 43 -1.74 5.76 -18.75
N GLY A 44 -1.53 5.13 -19.90
CA GLY A 44 -2.23 5.45 -21.15
C GLY A 44 -3.76 5.67 -21.06
N GLU A 45 -4.26 6.31 -22.12
CA GLU A 45 -5.65 6.65 -22.45
C GLU A 45 -6.51 7.42 -21.45
N LYS A 46 -6.41 7.31 -20.10
CA LYS A 46 -7.23 8.16 -19.18
C LYS A 46 -6.95 8.09 -17.69
N ASP A 47 -6.13 7.16 -17.21
CA ASP A 47 -6.08 6.88 -15.77
C ASP A 47 -4.93 7.62 -15.06
N VAL A 48 -5.31 8.54 -14.18
CA VAL A 48 -4.41 9.16 -13.20
C VAL A 48 -4.65 8.50 -11.84
N ARG A 49 -3.60 7.90 -11.27
CA ARG A 49 -3.62 7.36 -9.90
C ARG A 49 -2.69 8.19 -9.02
N ILE A 50 -3.20 8.63 -7.87
CA ILE A 50 -2.39 9.24 -6.81
C ILE A 50 -2.14 8.19 -5.74
N LEU A 51 -0.87 7.87 -5.53
CA LEU A 51 -0.43 6.89 -4.55
C LEU A 51 0.27 7.61 -3.40
N ARG A 52 -0.06 7.20 -2.16
CA ARG A 52 0.66 7.65 -0.97
C ARG A 52 1.93 6.81 -0.81
N VAL A 53 3.05 7.48 -0.57
CA VAL A 53 4.35 6.85 -0.32
C VAL A 53 4.72 7.05 1.14
N PHE A 54 5.06 5.95 1.81
CA PHE A 54 5.56 5.94 3.17
C PHE A 54 7.07 5.70 3.13
N GLN A 55 7.83 6.60 3.73
CA GLN A 55 9.29 6.52 3.75
C GLN A 55 9.77 5.43 4.73
N THR A 56 9.00 5.20 5.79
CA THR A 56 9.27 4.16 6.79
C THR A 56 8.07 3.25 7.02
N SER A 57 8.33 2.03 7.49
CA SER A 57 7.28 1.11 7.92
C SER A 57 6.46 1.67 9.10
N ARG A 58 7.07 2.53 9.94
CA ARG A 58 6.41 3.16 11.07
C ARG A 58 5.34 4.15 10.63
N ASP A 59 5.63 4.96 9.61
CA ASP A 59 4.66 5.92 9.07
C ASP A 59 3.43 5.22 8.48
N LEU A 60 3.65 4.06 7.82
CA LEU A 60 2.58 3.22 7.31
C LEU A 60 1.74 2.65 8.46
N ILE A 61 2.37 2.13 9.51
CA ILE A 61 1.67 1.58 10.69
C ILE A 61 0.84 2.67 11.38
N ASP A 62 1.41 3.84 11.60
CA ASP A 62 0.72 4.96 12.26
C ASP A 62 -0.44 5.48 11.42
N PHE A 63 -0.28 5.55 10.10
CA PHE A 63 -1.39 5.86 9.19
C PHE A 63 -2.49 4.80 9.24
N ALA A 64 -2.13 3.51 9.17
CA ALA A 64 -3.10 2.42 9.25
C ALA A 64 -3.88 2.46 10.56
N ARG A 65 -3.19 2.62 11.71
CA ARG A 65 -3.81 2.75 13.03
C ARG A 65 -4.81 3.91 13.11
N ARG A 66 -4.52 5.06 12.49
CA ARG A 66 -5.45 6.20 12.42
C ARG A 66 -6.64 5.98 11.50
N THR A 67 -6.48 5.15 10.47
CA THR A 67 -7.50 4.95 9.44
C THR A 67 -8.45 3.81 9.81
N VAL A 68 -7.96 2.82 10.57
CA VAL A 68 -8.73 1.68 11.05
C VAL A 68 -9.74 2.15 12.12
N PRO A 69 -11.05 2.10 11.85
CA PRO A 69 -12.06 2.70 12.72
C PRO A 69 -12.42 1.85 13.94
N ARG A 70 -12.03 0.57 13.94
CA ARG A 70 -12.27 -0.39 15.02
C ARG A 70 -11.19 -1.45 15.04
N GLU A 71 -10.97 -2.07 16.20
CA GLU A 71 -10.10 -3.23 16.29
C GLU A 71 -10.69 -4.45 15.57
N LEU A 72 -9.81 -5.36 15.14
CA LEU A 72 -10.19 -6.62 14.52
C LEU A 72 -10.78 -7.56 15.58
N THR A 73 -11.89 -8.22 15.25
CA THR A 73 -12.46 -9.27 16.09
C THR A 73 -11.53 -10.49 16.14
N ALA A 74 -11.70 -11.34 17.15
CA ALA A 74 -10.92 -12.57 17.28
C ALA A 74 -11.00 -13.46 16.03
N CYS A 75 -12.17 -13.52 15.37
CA CYS A 75 -12.36 -14.31 14.15
C CYS A 75 -11.68 -13.69 12.93
N GLU A 76 -11.76 -12.37 12.78
CA GLU A 76 -11.03 -11.66 11.71
C GLU A 76 -9.52 -11.85 11.87
N ARG A 77 -8.97 -11.71 13.08
CA ARG A 77 -7.55 -11.97 13.35
C ARG A 77 -7.14 -13.38 12.97
N ARG A 78 -7.95 -14.39 13.33
CA ARG A 78 -7.73 -15.79 12.92
C ARG A 78 -7.72 -15.92 11.39
N SER A 79 -8.69 -15.33 10.69
CA SER A 79 -8.78 -15.38 9.22
C SER A 79 -7.59 -14.70 8.52
N PHE A 80 -6.97 -13.71 9.17
CA PHE A 80 -5.79 -13.00 8.68
C PHE A 80 -4.47 -13.57 9.21
N PHE A 81 -4.48 -14.72 9.89
CA PHE A 81 -3.30 -15.35 10.47
C PHE A 81 -2.52 -14.45 11.44
N LEU A 82 -3.22 -13.58 12.17
CA LEU A 82 -2.64 -12.70 13.19
C LEU A 82 -2.64 -13.38 14.57
N PRO A 83 -1.70 -13.03 15.46
CA PRO A 83 -1.68 -13.57 16.83
C PRO A 83 -2.98 -13.29 17.57
N GLU A 84 -3.37 -14.18 18.48
CA GLU A 84 -4.51 -13.92 19.35
C GLU A 84 -4.25 -12.71 20.25
N ASP A 85 -5.29 -11.89 20.43
CA ASP A 85 -5.24 -10.76 21.34
C ASP A 85 -6.04 -11.12 22.60
N PRO A 86 -5.38 -11.28 23.77
CA PRO A 86 -6.06 -11.65 25.00
C PRO A 86 -7.13 -10.62 25.42
N ALA A 87 -7.08 -9.38 24.92
CA ALA A 87 -8.10 -8.36 25.20
C ALA A 87 -9.41 -8.56 24.41
N ILE A 88 -9.39 -9.29 23.30
CA ILE A 88 -10.51 -9.39 22.33
C ILE A 88 -11.21 -10.78 22.41
N GLY A 89 -10.69 -11.69 23.23
CA GLY A 89 -11.20 -13.06 23.39
C GLY A 89 -10.85 -13.98 22.22
N THR A 90 -11.34 -15.21 22.22
CA THR A 90 -11.06 -16.23 21.19
C THR A 90 -12.22 -16.37 20.20
N CYS A 91 -11.91 -16.61 18.93
CA CYS A 91 -12.94 -16.94 17.95
C CYS A 91 -13.52 -18.35 18.22
N PRO A 92 -14.84 -18.51 18.38
CA PRO A 92 -15.44 -19.84 18.50
C PRO A 92 -15.12 -20.70 17.26
N GLY A 93 -15.04 -22.02 17.47
CA GLY A 93 -14.73 -23.01 16.43
C GLY A 93 -15.91 -23.28 15.51
#